data_AF-A0A3D4ME53-F1
#
_entry.id   AF-A0A3D4ME53-F1
#
_cell.length_a   1.000
_cell.length_b   1.000
_cell.length_c   1.000
_cell.angle_alpha   90.00
_cell.angle_beta   90.00
_cell.angle_gamma   90.00
#
_symmetry.space_group_name_H-M   'P 1'
#
loop_
_entity.id
_entity.type
_entity.pdbx_description
1 polymer ?
#
loop_
_entity_poly.entity_id
_entity_poly.type
_entity_poly.pdbx_seq_one_letter_code
_entity_poly.pdbx_strand_id
1 'polypeptide(L)'
;LVNLCLNADHAIGVRTGHIHVTLDRTHIAVPCGDENGIAVSGGNNTGDTVTLINGYIPAGDYARIRVEDDGEGMTRDTAVRIFEPFFTTRDVGSGTGLGLAALQGIMQDGGGGI
;
A
#
# COMPACT_ATOMS: atom_id res chain seq x y z
N LEU A 1 9.84 4.03 -0.87
CA LEU A 1 9.36 5.36 -1.34
C LEU A 1 9.16 5.42 -2.85
N VAL A 2 10.19 5.18 -3.67
CA VAL A 2 10.09 5.28 -5.14
C VAL A 2 9.00 4.37 -5.72
N ASN A 3 8.89 3.11 -5.26
CA ASN A 3 7.85 2.18 -5.74
C ASN A 3 6.42 2.67 -5.46
N LEU A 4 6.16 3.33 -4.32
CA LEU A 4 4.84 3.89 -4.02
C LEU A 4 4.52 5.07 -4.93
N CYS A 5 5.50 5.93 -5.21
CA CYS A 5 5.32 7.07 -6.12
C CYS A 5 5.12 6.61 -7.56
N LEU A 6 5.78 5.54 -7.99
CA LEU A 6 5.56 4.94 -9.31
C LEU A 6 4.15 4.35 -9.43
N ASN A 7 3.65 3.70 -8.37
CA ASN A 7 2.27 3.20 -8.38
C ASN A 7 1.25 4.34 -8.45
N ALA A 8 1.49 5.41 -7.69
CA ALA A 8 0.69 6.63 -7.73
C ALA A 8 0.70 7.29 -9.13
N ASP A 9 1.87 7.44 -9.75
CA ASP A 9 2.01 7.95 -11.13
C ASP A 9 1.21 7.11 -12.13
N HIS A 10 1.27 5.78 -12.01
CA HIS A 10 0.46 4.90 -12.87
C HIS A 10 -1.03 5.02 -12.61
N ALA A 11 -1.46 5.17 -11.36
CA ALA A 11 -2.87 5.37 -11.02
C ALA A 11 -3.40 6.71 -11.57
N ILE A 12 -2.53 7.71 -11.71
CA ILE A 12 -2.84 8.97 -12.39
C ILE A 12 -2.92 8.77 -13.90
N GLY A 13 -1.96 8.03 -14.50
CA GLY A 13 -1.94 7.73 -15.92
C GLY A 13 -1.44 8.90 -16.78
N VAL A 14 -2.08 9.15 -17.92
CA VAL A 14 -1.62 10.16 -18.90
C VAL A 14 -2.09 11.60 -18.63
N ARG A 15 -2.90 11.80 -17.58
CA ARG A 15 -3.41 13.12 -17.20
C ARG A 15 -2.46 13.81 -16.23
N THR A 16 -2.64 15.12 -16.07
CA THR A 16 -2.07 15.83 -14.92
C THR A 16 -2.78 15.39 -13.65
N GLY A 17 -2.00 15.20 -12.58
CA GLY A 17 -2.49 14.85 -11.25
C GLY A 17 -1.47 15.23 -10.20
N HIS A 18 -1.79 14.93 -8.94
CA HIS A 18 -0.97 15.25 -7.79
C HIS A 18 -0.62 14.00 -7.00
N ILE A 19 0.66 13.90 -6.62
CA ILE A 19 1.14 12.93 -5.63
C ILE A 19 1.55 13.72 -4.38
N HIS A 20 0.89 13.45 -3.27
CA HIS A 20 1.20 14.05 -1.98
C HIS A 20 1.98 13.05 -1.12
N VAL A 21 3.18 13.43 -0.72
CA VAL A 21 4.03 12.61 0.16
C VAL A 21 4.19 13.35 1.49
N THR A 22 3.80 12.70 2.58
CA THR A 22 3.94 13.25 3.93
C THR A 22 4.74 12.30 4.82
N LEU A 23 5.50 12.87 5.76
CA LEU A 23 6.23 12.15 6.79
C LEU A 23 5.81 12.70 8.15
N ASP A 24 5.27 11.84 9.01
CA ASP A 24 4.85 12.21 10.34
C ASP A 24 5.16 11.09 11.36
N ARG A 25 4.94 11.37 12.65
CA ARG A 25 5.02 10.36 13.70
C ARG A 25 3.62 9.86 14.02
N THR A 26 3.47 8.54 14.10
CA THR A 26 2.21 7.91 14.48
C THR A 26 2.42 6.92 15.62
N HIS A 27 1.42 6.79 16.47
CA HIS A 27 1.43 5.84 17.58
C HIS A 27 0.41 4.74 17.29
N ILE A 28 0.88 3.49 17.24
CA ILE A 28 0.03 2.30 17.15
C ILE A 28 -0.25 1.84 18.58
N ALA A 29 -1.47 2.09 19.06
CA ALA A 29 -1.85 1.76 20.44
C ALA A 29 -2.14 0.26 20.64
N VAL A 30 -2.66 -0.39 19.59
CA VAL A 30 -3.00 -1.82 19.58
C VAL A 30 -2.29 -2.44 18.39
N PRO A 31 -1.56 -3.57 18.56
CA PRO A 31 -0.94 -4.24 17.44
C PRO A 31 -1.96 -4.55 16.34
N CYS A 32 -1.56 -4.38 15.09
CA CYS A 32 -2.43 -4.56 13.93
C CYS A 32 -1.73 -5.37 12.83
N GLY A 33 -2.51 -5.89 11.89
CA GLY A 33 -2.00 -6.71 10.80
C GLY A 33 -1.92 -8.21 11.11
N ASP A 34 -1.37 -8.96 10.17
CA ASP A 34 -1.14 -10.41 10.23
C ASP A 34 0.32 -10.66 9.81
N GLU A 35 1.01 -11.55 10.52
CA GLU A 35 2.40 -11.93 10.22
C GLU A 35 2.57 -12.50 8.81
N ASN A 36 1.54 -13.15 8.28
CA ASN A 36 1.58 -13.87 7.00
C ASN A 36 0.52 -13.39 6.00
N GLY A 37 -0.10 -12.21 6.22
CA GLY A 37 -1.24 -11.80 5.41
C GLY A 37 -1.58 -10.32 5.44
N ILE A 38 -2.66 -10.00 4.72
CA ILE A 38 -3.23 -8.66 4.64
C ILE A 38 -4.45 -8.62 5.55
N ALA A 39 -4.37 -7.84 6.63
CA ALA A 39 -5.53 -7.54 7.45
C ALA A 39 -6.40 -6.49 6.76
N VAL A 40 -7.69 -6.80 6.62
CA VAL A 40 -8.67 -5.93 5.97
C VAL A 40 -9.61 -5.36 7.01
N SER A 41 -9.75 -4.04 7.07
CA SER A 41 -10.67 -3.35 7.97
C SER A 41 -11.52 -2.32 7.22
N GLY A 42 -12.81 -2.28 7.53
CA GLY A 42 -13.78 -1.40 6.87
C GLY A 42 -14.26 -1.91 5.51
N GLY A 43 -15.20 -1.18 4.90
CA GLY A 43 -15.76 -1.48 3.59
C GLY A 43 -16.86 -2.54 3.60
N ASN A 44 -18.07 -2.14 3.98
CA ASN A 44 -19.24 -3.02 3.94
C ASN A 44 -20.12 -2.76 2.71
N ASN A 45 -19.98 -1.60 2.07
CA ASN A 45 -20.77 -1.18 0.92
C ASN A 45 -19.89 -0.72 -0.25
N THR A 46 -20.49 -0.65 -1.45
CA THR A 46 -19.84 -0.09 -2.65
C THR A 46 -19.50 1.38 -2.45
N GLY A 47 -18.22 1.73 -2.59
CA GLY A 47 -17.70 3.09 -2.43
C GLY A 47 -17.09 3.38 -1.05
N ASP A 48 -17.20 2.46 -0.10
CA ASP A 48 -16.54 2.59 1.19
C ASP A 48 -15.02 2.45 1.05
N THR A 49 -14.28 3.23 1.85
CA THR A 49 -12.83 3.06 1.99
C THR A 49 -12.51 1.79 2.77
N VAL A 50 -11.61 0.98 2.23
CA VAL A 50 -11.05 -0.21 2.89
C VAL A 50 -9.63 0.13 3.35
N THR A 51 -9.31 -0.20 4.59
CA THR A 51 -7.93 -0.18 5.09
C THR A 51 -7.33 -1.58 4.96
N LEU A 52 -6.19 -1.67 4.29
CA LEU A 52 -5.39 -2.88 4.19
C LEU A 52 -4.11 -2.66 4.99
N ILE A 53 -3.75 -3.63 5.81
CA ILE A 53 -2.48 -3.63 6.56
C ILE A 53 -1.75 -4.91 6.17
N ASN A 54 -0.59 -4.76 5.54
CA ASN A 54 0.23 -5.90 5.16
C ASN A 54 1.43 -6.04 6.10
N GLY A 55 1.48 -7.16 6.82
CA GLY A 55 2.45 -7.44 7.87
C GLY A 55 1.96 -7.09 9.28
N TYR A 56 2.54 -7.76 10.27
CA TYR A 56 2.26 -7.51 11.68
C TYR A 56 3.02 -6.27 12.18
N ILE A 57 2.30 -5.32 12.76
CA ILE A 57 2.85 -4.08 13.33
C ILE A 57 2.59 -4.09 14.84
N PRO A 58 3.63 -4.28 15.68
CA PRO A 58 3.51 -4.15 17.12
C PRO A 58 2.98 -2.78 17.58
N ALA A 59 2.51 -2.70 18.82
CA ALA A 59 2.22 -1.41 19.43
C ALA A 59 3.52 -0.62 19.65
N GLY A 60 3.49 0.68 19.36
CA GLY A 60 4.67 1.53 19.47
C GLY A 60 4.60 2.81 18.66
N ASP A 61 5.70 3.57 18.70
CA ASP A 61 5.86 4.80 17.91
C ASP A 61 6.59 4.51 16.60
N TYR A 62 6.00 4.98 15.50
CA TYR A 62 6.52 4.77 14.16
C TYR A 62 6.70 6.11 13.43
N ALA A 63 7.73 6.16 12.57
CA ALA A 63 7.76 7.13 11.49
C ALA A 63 6.84 6.62 10.38
N ARG A 64 5.85 7.41 9.99
CA ARG A 64 4.90 7.07 8.94
C ARG A 64 5.20 7.90 7.70
N ILE A 65 5.38 7.21 6.58
CA ILE A 65 5.37 7.83 5.26
C ILE A 65 4.01 7.54 4.64
N ARG A 66 3.29 8.59 4.23
CA ARG A 66 2.05 8.46 3.45
C ARG A 66 2.30 8.95 2.04
N VAL A 67 1.86 8.16 1.06
CA VAL A 67 1.85 8.52 -0.35
C VAL A 67 0.39 8.46 -0.81
N GLU A 68 -0.14 9.61 -1.22
CA GLU A 68 -1.51 9.77 -1.69
C GLU A 68 -1.47 10.30 -3.12
N ASP A 69 -2.33 9.77 -3.97
CA ASP A 69 -2.53 10.25 -5.33
C ASP A 69 -4.01 10.54 -5.58
N ASP A 70 -4.27 11.37 -6.58
CA ASP A 70 -5.63 11.65 -7.05
C ASP A 70 -6.05 10.73 -8.21
N GLY A 71 -5.42 9.54 -8.31
CA GLY A 71 -5.59 8.48 -9.29
C GLY A 71 -7.00 7.91 -9.43
N GLU A 72 -7.15 6.92 -10.31
CA GLU A 72 -8.40 6.13 -10.40
C GLU A 72 -8.64 5.23 -9.17
N GLY A 73 -7.64 5.11 -8.29
CA GLY A 73 -7.68 4.26 -7.11
C GLY A 73 -7.62 2.78 -7.47
N MET A 74 -8.04 1.93 -6.52
CA MET A 74 -8.03 0.47 -6.69
C MET A 74 -9.37 -0.11 -6.25
N THR A 75 -9.85 -1.11 -6.99
CA THR A 75 -10.94 -1.96 -6.50
C THR A 75 -10.46 -2.78 -5.31
N ARG A 76 -11.39 -3.23 -4.45
CA ARG A 76 -11.07 -4.11 -3.31
C ARG A 76 -10.28 -5.35 -3.74
N ASP A 77 -10.69 -5.99 -4.83
CA ASP A 77 -10.04 -7.20 -5.36
C ASP A 77 -8.62 -6.93 -5.86
N THR A 78 -8.38 -5.74 -6.43
CA THR A 78 -7.03 -5.33 -6.81
C THR A 78 -6.19 -5.07 -5.56
N ALA A 79 -6.74 -4.30 -4.62
CA ALA A 79 -6.07 -3.86 -3.40
C ALA A 79 -5.57 -5.03 -2.54
N VAL A 80 -6.32 -6.12 -2.42
CA VAL A 80 -5.88 -7.31 -1.66
C VAL A 80 -4.80 -8.14 -2.39
N ARG A 81 -4.59 -7.91 -3.69
CA ARG A 81 -3.63 -8.65 -4.51
C ARG A 81 -2.38 -7.85 -4.87
N ILE A 82 -2.35 -6.53 -4.63
CA ILE A 82 -1.23 -5.67 -5.02
C ILE A 82 0.12 -6.05 -4.38
N PHE A 83 0.09 -6.83 -3.31
CA PHE A 83 1.27 -7.32 -2.62
C PHE A 83 1.69 -8.73 -3.09
N GLU A 84 0.88 -9.40 -3.90
CA GLU A 84 1.24 -10.69 -4.50
C GLU A 84 2.45 -10.51 -5.44
N PRO A 85 3.50 -11.33 -5.32
CA PRO A 85 4.60 -11.30 -6.26
C PRO A 85 4.11 -11.47 -7.71
N PHE A 86 4.62 -10.64 -8.61
CA PHE A 86 4.29 -10.63 -10.05
C PHE A 86 2.87 -10.16 -10.40
N PHE A 87 2.03 -9.85 -9.42
CA PHE A 87 0.73 -9.27 -9.71
C PHE A 87 0.88 -7.87 -10.29
N THR A 88 0.22 -7.62 -11.41
CA THR A 88 0.15 -6.31 -12.02
C THR A 88 -1.12 -6.17 -12.85
N THR A 89 -1.73 -4.99 -12.81
CA THR A 89 -2.82 -4.60 -13.72
C THR A 89 -2.28 -3.93 -14.99
N ARG A 90 -0.95 -3.84 -15.13
CA ARG A 90 -0.30 -3.18 -16.27
C ARG A 90 -0.23 -4.12 -17.47
N ASP A 91 -0.12 -3.51 -18.65
CA ASP A 91 0.13 -4.24 -19.89
C ASP A 91 1.41 -5.08 -19.81
N VAL A 92 1.40 -6.18 -20.56
CA VAL A 92 2.53 -7.13 -20.65
C VAL A 92 3.80 -6.37 -21.04
N GLY A 93 4.84 -6.46 -20.19
CA GLY A 93 6.13 -5.82 -20.41
C GLY A 93 6.30 -4.44 -19.76
N SER A 94 5.25 -3.83 -19.22
CA SER A 94 5.31 -2.50 -18.60
C SER A 94 5.76 -2.53 -17.13
N GLY A 95 5.76 -3.68 -16.46
CA GLY A 95 6.26 -3.81 -15.08
C GLY A 95 6.40 -5.26 -14.64
N THR A 96 7.26 -5.52 -13.65
CA THR A 96 7.53 -6.87 -13.13
C THR A 96 6.53 -7.33 -12.07
N GLY A 97 5.69 -6.43 -11.54
CA GLY A 97 4.80 -6.74 -10.41
C GLY A 97 5.51 -7.01 -9.09
N LEU A 98 6.80 -6.65 -8.95
CA LEU A 98 7.60 -6.93 -7.75
C LEU A 98 7.73 -5.76 -6.78
N GLY A 99 7.28 -4.55 -7.16
CA GLY A 99 7.59 -3.32 -6.43
C GLY A 99 7.05 -3.28 -5.00
N LEU A 100 5.77 -3.65 -4.81
CA LEU A 100 5.12 -3.69 -3.49
C LEU A 100 5.52 -4.93 -2.69
N ALA A 101 5.67 -6.08 -3.35
CA ALA A 101 6.16 -7.31 -2.71
C ALA A 101 7.56 -7.12 -2.11
N ALA A 102 8.46 -6.42 -2.81
CA ALA A 102 9.79 -6.11 -2.28
C ALA A 102 9.76 -5.11 -1.11
N LEU A 103 8.85 -4.13 -1.15
CA LEU A 103 8.67 -3.18 -0.04
C LEU A 103 8.16 -3.89 1.23
N GLN A 104 7.28 -4.88 1.09
CA GLN A 104 6.81 -5.69 2.22
C GLN A 104 7.98 -6.34 2.96
N GLY A 105 8.89 -7.01 2.25
CA GLY A 105 10.05 -7.66 2.88
C GLY A 105 10.92 -6.66 3.68
N ILE A 106 11.19 -5.49 3.10
CA ILE A 106 11.97 -4.43 3.76
C ILE A 106 11.27 -3.92 5.03
N MET A 107 9.95 -3.74 4.99
CA MET A 107 9.20 -3.24 6.15
C MET A 107 9.14 -4.28 7.27
N GLN A 108 8.94 -5.56 6.94
CA GLN A 108 8.94 -6.65 7.92
C GLN A 108 10.31 -6.80 8.61
N ASP A 109 11.41 -6.77 7.84
CA ASP A 109 12.77 -6.81 8.39
C ASP A 109 13.07 -5.63 9.34
N GLY A 110 12.41 -4.48 9.10
CA GLY A 110 12.51 -3.28 9.94
C GLY A 110 11.51 -3.22 11.11
N GLY A 111 10.67 -4.24 11.31
CA GLY A 111 9.62 -4.25 12.34
C GLY A 111 8.44 -3.29 12.08
N GLY A 112 8.25 -2.88 10.82
CA GLY A 112 7.15 -2.04 10.36
C GLY A 112 6.22 -2.77 9.39
N GLY A 113 5.27 -2.03 8.80
CA GLY A 113 4.32 -2.55 7.82
C GLY A 113 3.82 -1.46 6.87
N ILE A 114 2.97 -1.84 5.92
CA ILE A 114 2.35 -0.95 4.91
C ILE A 114 0.84 -0.97 5.08
#